data_AF-A0A936AYF4-F1
#
_entry.id   AF-A0A936AYF4-F1
#
_cell.length_a   1.000
_cell.length_b   1.000
_cell.length_c   1.000
_cell.angle_alpha   90.00
_cell.angle_beta   90.00
_cell.angle_gamma   90.00
#
_symmetry.space_group_name_H-M   'P 1'
#
loop_
_entity.id
_entity.type
_entity.pdbx_description
1 polymer ?
#
loop_
_entity_poly.entity_id
_entity_poly.type
_entity_poly.pdbx_seq_one_letter_code
_entity_poly.pdbx_strand_id
1 'polypeptide(L)'
;MTVSAPRPRQNWELFVLGILWFVLGGAILYMQFSRPPIIEIEWVTETEFDTAGFNIYRSATPDGEFVQINPQLIPGAADPASGDEYVYADSDVQAGETYYYKLEDVEYSGARQQHEVIAGQAPRAEEWALILAAISFVLGIALIATGIRSWR
;
A
#
# COMPACT_ATOMS: atom_id res chain seq x y z
N MET A 1 -25.12 52.61 -37.42
CA MET A 1 -23.97 51.75 -37.06
C MET A 1 -24.31 51.04 -35.76
N THR A 2 -24.57 49.73 -35.80
CA THR A 2 -24.81 48.93 -34.58
C THR A 2 -23.52 48.20 -34.23
N VAL A 3 -22.89 48.61 -33.14
CA VAL A 3 -21.73 47.91 -32.56
C VAL A 3 -22.26 46.69 -31.82
N SER A 4 -21.90 45.49 -32.25
CA SER A 4 -22.21 44.27 -31.48
C SER A 4 -21.28 44.18 -30.28
N ALA A 5 -21.83 44.03 -29.08
CA ALA A 5 -21.05 43.73 -27.89
C ALA A 5 -20.24 42.43 -28.07
N PRO A 6 -19.04 42.32 -27.48
CA PRO A 6 -18.30 41.05 -27.48
C PRO A 6 -19.15 39.97 -26.82
N ARG A 7 -19.24 38.79 -27.44
CA ARG A 7 -19.93 37.65 -26.83
C ARG A 7 -19.26 37.34 -25.49
N PRO A 8 -20.02 37.07 -24.41
CA PRO A 8 -19.43 36.65 -23.15
C PRO A 8 -18.54 35.43 -23.41
N ARG A 9 -17.35 35.39 -22.78
CA ARG A 9 -16.49 34.21 -22.85
C ARG A 9 -17.32 33.03 -22.37
N GLN A 10 -17.56 32.07 -23.26
CA GLN A 10 -18.20 30.82 -22.90
C GLN A 10 -17.31 30.14 -21.85
N ASN A 11 -17.84 29.81 -20.66
CA ASN A 11 -17.03 29.31 -19.53
C ASN A 11 -16.62 27.83 -19.70
N TRP A 12 -16.16 27.47 -20.90
CA TRP A 12 -15.49 26.22 -21.22
C TRP A 12 -14.34 25.93 -20.25
N GLU A 13 -13.64 26.96 -19.79
CA GLU A 13 -12.58 26.85 -18.76
C GLU A 13 -13.10 26.19 -17.48
N LEU A 14 -14.28 26.58 -16.97
CA LEU A 14 -14.88 25.97 -15.77
C LEU A 14 -15.26 24.52 -16.01
N PHE A 15 -15.79 24.20 -17.19
CA PHE A 15 -16.10 22.81 -17.56
C PHE A 15 -14.83 21.94 -17.58
N VAL A 16 -13.77 22.41 -18.23
CA VAL A 16 -12.48 21.70 -18.29
C VAL A 16 -11.87 21.55 -16.90
N LEU A 17 -11.83 22.61 -16.10
CA LEU A 17 -11.35 22.56 -14.72
C LEU A 17 -12.14 21.55 -13.90
N GLY A 18 -13.46 21.48 -14.09
CA GLY A 18 -14.29 20.50 -13.39
C GLY A 18 -13.99 19.06 -13.80
N ILE A 19 -13.72 18.79 -15.09
CA ILE A 19 -13.25 17.47 -15.55
C ILE A 19 -11.89 17.13 -14.94
N LEU A 20 -10.96 18.09 -14.88
CA LEU A 20 -9.63 17.88 -14.28
C LEU A 20 -9.73 17.50 -12.79
N TRP A 21 -10.57 18.20 -12.03
CA TRP A 21 -10.82 17.87 -10.62
C TRP A 21 -11.49 16.50 -10.46
N PHE A 22 -12.41 16.14 -11.35
CA PHE A 22 -13.04 14.82 -11.32
C PHE A 22 -12.03 13.70 -11.62
N VAL A 23 -11.20 13.88 -12.65
CA VAL A 23 -10.12 12.93 -12.99
C VAL A 23 -9.09 12.84 -11.87
N LEU A 24 -8.76 13.96 -11.21
CA LEU A 24 -7.86 13.97 -10.04
C LEU A 24 -8.44 13.12 -8.90
N GLY A 25 -9.72 13.27 -8.55
CA GLY A 25 -10.37 12.43 -7.56
C GLY A 25 -10.31 10.94 -7.92
N GLY A 26 -10.56 10.61 -9.19
CA GLY A 26 -10.45 9.25 -9.70
C GLY A 26 -9.01 8.70 -9.64
N ALA A 27 -8.01 9.52 -9.99
CA ALA A 27 -6.60 9.16 -9.92
C ALA A 27 -6.14 8.90 -8.48
N ILE A 28 -6.59 9.70 -7.52
CA ILE A 28 -6.29 9.49 -6.10
C ILE A 28 -6.86 8.15 -5.62
N LEU A 29 -8.12 7.86 -5.91
CA LEU A 29 -8.71 6.56 -5.56
C LEU A 29 -8.00 5.40 -6.27
N TYR A 30 -7.69 5.55 -7.56
CA TYR A 30 -6.94 4.55 -8.30
C TYR A 30 -5.59 4.26 -7.64
N MET A 31 -4.83 5.28 -7.24
CA MET A 31 -3.55 5.09 -6.55
C MET A 31 -3.70 4.35 -5.20
N GLN A 32 -4.76 4.59 -4.45
CA GLN A 32 -5.02 3.94 -3.16
C GLN A 32 -5.44 2.47 -3.29
N PHE A 33 -6.25 2.14 -4.31
CA PHE A 33 -6.88 0.82 -4.43
C PHE A 33 -6.29 -0.05 -5.55
N SER A 34 -5.30 0.45 -6.30
CA SER A 34 -4.64 -0.33 -7.37
C SER A 34 -3.58 -1.29 -6.86
N ARG A 35 -3.09 -1.12 -5.62
CA ARG A 35 -2.11 -2.01 -5.02
C ARG A 35 -2.77 -2.89 -3.96
N PRO A 36 -2.59 -4.22 -4.02
CA PRO A 36 -2.99 -5.08 -2.91
C PRO A 36 -2.18 -4.70 -1.66
N PRO A 37 -2.76 -4.86 -0.45
CA PRO A 37 -2.02 -4.67 0.78
C PRO A 37 -0.90 -5.71 0.88
N ILE A 38 0.26 -5.28 1.36
CA ILE A 38 1.42 -6.14 1.62
C ILE A 38 1.97 -5.75 2.99
N ILE A 39 2.35 -6.74 3.80
CA ILE A 39 3.17 -6.54 4.99
C ILE A 39 4.58 -7.02 4.68
N GLU A 40 5.56 -6.12 4.79
CA GLU A 40 6.98 -6.45 4.67
C GLU A 40 7.52 -6.81 6.05
N ILE A 41 8.10 -8.02 6.15
CA ILE A 41 8.82 -8.49 7.34
C ILE A 41 10.30 -8.36 7.02
N GLU A 42 10.98 -7.50 7.77
CA GLU A 42 12.40 -7.21 7.58
C GLU A 42 13.19 -7.67 8.80
N TRP A 43 14.35 -8.28 8.57
CA TRP A 43 15.30 -8.62 9.62
C TRP A 43 16.73 -8.55 9.09
N VAL A 44 17.67 -8.38 10.01
CA VAL A 44 19.11 -8.30 9.71
C VAL A 44 19.84 -9.24 10.63
N THR A 45 20.84 -9.91 10.08
CA THR A 45 21.77 -10.77 10.84
C THR A 45 23.17 -10.16 10.80
N GLU A 46 23.92 -10.31 11.89
CA GLU A 46 25.33 -9.89 11.92
C GLU A 46 26.25 -11.02 11.44
N THR A 47 25.92 -12.26 11.79
CA THR A 47 26.64 -13.48 11.38
C THR A 47 25.67 -14.65 11.29
N GLU A 48 25.98 -15.61 10.43
CA GLU A 48 25.12 -16.75 10.09
C GLU A 48 25.90 -18.07 10.00
N PHE A 49 26.93 -18.22 10.84
CA PHE A 49 27.64 -19.50 10.93
C PHE A 49 26.65 -20.61 11.30
N ASP A 50 26.70 -21.70 10.53
CA ASP A 50 25.84 -22.86 10.63
C ASP A 50 24.34 -22.63 10.31
N THR A 51 23.93 -21.42 9.91
CA THR A 51 22.57 -21.12 9.47
C THR A 51 22.32 -21.63 8.05
N ALA A 52 21.33 -22.50 7.90
CA ALA A 52 20.83 -22.95 6.59
C ALA A 52 19.84 -21.95 5.98
N GLY A 53 19.05 -21.27 6.83
CA GLY A 53 18.12 -20.25 6.40
C GLY A 53 16.99 -19.99 7.39
N PHE A 54 15.90 -19.40 6.90
CA PHE A 54 14.82 -18.89 7.71
C PHE A 54 13.44 -19.32 7.22
N ASN A 55 12.53 -19.50 8.19
CA ASN A 55 11.09 -19.61 7.96
C ASN A 55 10.36 -18.45 8.60
N ILE A 56 9.24 -18.07 7.99
CA ILE A 56 8.32 -17.06 8.49
C ILE A 56 7.00 -17.74 8.79
N TYR A 57 6.50 -17.52 10.00
CA TYR A 57 5.20 -17.99 10.44
C TYR A 57 4.27 -16.81 10.70
N ARG A 58 2.97 -17.00 10.44
CA ARG A 58 1.92 -16.00 10.64
C ARG A 58 0.77 -16.54 11.47
N SER A 59 0.18 -15.67 12.29
CA SER A 59 -1.06 -15.90 13.03
C SER A 59 -1.98 -14.68 12.92
N ALA A 60 -3.30 -14.89 13.00
CA ALA A 60 -4.28 -13.81 13.10
C ALA A 60 -4.43 -13.25 14.53
N THR A 61 -3.89 -13.94 15.54
CA THR A 61 -3.93 -13.52 16.95
C THR A 61 -2.56 -13.67 17.61
N PRO A 62 -2.23 -12.87 18.64
CA PRO A 62 -0.89 -12.88 19.25
C PRO A 62 -0.53 -14.24 19.86
N ASP A 63 -1.50 -14.91 20.47
CA ASP A 63 -1.35 -16.22 21.13
C ASP A 63 -1.95 -17.37 20.30
N GLY A 64 -2.15 -17.14 19.00
CA GLY A 64 -2.79 -18.09 18.10
C GLY A 64 -1.90 -19.20 17.58
N GLU A 65 -2.47 -20.03 16.70
CA GLU A 65 -1.71 -20.98 15.89
C GLU A 65 -0.92 -20.22 14.81
N PHE A 66 0.40 -20.43 14.80
CA PHE A 66 1.29 -19.87 13.80
C PHE A 66 1.50 -20.86 12.67
N VAL A 67 1.22 -20.45 11.44
CA VAL A 67 1.36 -21.25 10.23
C VAL A 67 2.49 -20.70 9.39
N GLN A 68 3.35 -21.58 8.87
CA GLN A 68 4.44 -21.20 7.98
C GLN A 68 3.86 -20.63 6.67
N ILE A 69 4.37 -19.48 6.23
CA ILE A 69 3.87 -18.79 5.02
C ILE A 69 4.86 -18.79 3.86
N ASN A 70 6.16 -18.90 4.12
CA ASN A 70 7.15 -19.04 3.05
C ASN A 70 7.14 -20.49 2.50
N PRO A 71 6.99 -20.69 1.17
CA PRO A 71 6.87 -22.02 0.58
C PRO A 71 8.20 -22.79 0.55
N GLN A 72 9.32 -22.07 0.61
CA GLN A 72 10.68 -22.61 0.62
C GLN A 72 11.48 -21.88 1.69
N LEU A 73 12.45 -22.58 2.29
CA LEU A 73 13.39 -22.00 3.23
C LEU A 73 14.08 -20.79 2.56
N ILE A 74 14.08 -19.64 3.24
CA ILE A 74 14.78 -18.45 2.78
C ILE A 74 16.26 -18.69 3.09
N PRO A 75 17.15 -18.84 2.08
CA PRO A 75 18.52 -19.23 2.33
C PRO A 75 19.25 -18.19 3.16
N GLY A 76 20.17 -18.66 4.02
CA GLY A 76 21.09 -17.78 4.73
C GLY A 76 22.08 -17.07 3.80
N ALA A 77 22.88 -16.20 4.41
CA ALA A 77 23.79 -15.30 3.76
C ALA A 77 24.84 -16.05 2.92
N ALA A 78 25.21 -15.47 1.79
CA ALA A 78 26.30 -16.01 0.97
C ALA A 78 27.65 -15.96 1.69
N ASP A 79 27.88 -14.94 2.52
CA ASP A 79 29.00 -14.86 3.46
C ASP A 79 28.49 -14.91 4.91
N PRO A 80 28.62 -16.07 5.58
CA PRO A 80 28.18 -16.25 6.96
C PRO A 80 28.88 -15.32 7.97
N ALA A 81 30.05 -14.77 7.64
CA ALA A 81 30.79 -13.91 8.56
C ALA A 81 30.25 -12.47 8.63
N SER A 82 29.44 -12.05 7.65
CA SER A 82 28.85 -10.71 7.59
C SER A 82 27.32 -10.68 7.73
N GLY A 83 26.66 -11.84 7.72
CA GLY A 83 25.20 -11.91 7.69
C GLY A 83 24.61 -11.27 6.43
N ASP A 84 23.33 -10.91 6.47
CA ASP A 84 22.61 -10.24 5.39
C ASP A 84 21.39 -9.43 5.91
N GLU A 85 20.80 -8.64 5.02
CA GLU A 85 19.52 -7.98 5.20
C GLU A 85 18.43 -8.71 4.40
N TYR A 86 17.33 -9.05 5.05
CA TYR A 86 16.26 -9.84 4.46
C TYR A 86 14.93 -9.10 4.48
N VAL A 87 14.13 -9.36 3.43
CA VAL A 87 12.75 -8.90 3.33
C VAL A 87 11.88 -10.05 2.85
N TYR A 88 10.78 -10.30 3.56
CA TYR A 88 9.70 -11.19 3.13
C TYR A 88 8.41 -10.40 2.96
N ALA A 89 7.80 -10.47 1.78
CA ALA A 89 6.55 -9.78 1.47
C ALA A 89 5.34 -10.71 1.62
N ASP A 90 4.53 -10.51 2.65
CA ASP A 90 3.24 -11.18 2.80
C ASP A 90 2.15 -10.41 2.05
N SER A 91 1.68 -10.99 0.96
CA SER A 91 0.64 -10.41 0.08
C SER A 91 -0.74 -11.06 0.26
N ASP A 92 -0.86 -12.07 1.13
CA ASP A 92 -2.13 -12.75 1.43
C ASP A 92 -2.77 -12.15 2.68
N VAL A 93 -2.93 -10.84 2.70
CA VAL A 93 -3.42 -10.07 3.85
C VAL A 93 -4.62 -9.21 3.48
N GLN A 94 -5.47 -8.94 4.47
CA GLN A 94 -6.62 -8.05 4.30
C GLN A 94 -6.28 -6.64 4.79
N ALA A 95 -6.61 -5.62 4.00
CA ALA A 95 -6.28 -4.23 4.31
C ALA A 95 -6.86 -3.80 5.67
N GLY A 96 -6.02 -3.23 6.54
CA GLY A 96 -6.40 -2.78 7.88
C GLY A 96 -6.39 -3.86 8.96
N GLU A 97 -6.29 -5.14 8.60
CA GLU A 97 -6.16 -6.23 9.56
C GLU A 97 -4.73 -6.31 10.12
N THR A 98 -4.64 -6.75 11.38
CA THR A 98 -3.37 -6.97 12.06
C THR A 98 -3.02 -8.45 12.06
N TYR A 99 -1.80 -8.76 11.69
CA TYR A 99 -1.23 -10.10 11.70
C TYR A 99 0.00 -10.14 12.61
N TYR A 100 0.31 -11.34 13.09
CA TYR A 100 1.42 -11.60 14.00
C TYR A 100 2.39 -12.54 13.34
N TYR A 101 3.68 -12.24 13.41
CA TYR A 101 4.72 -12.99 12.72
C TYR A 101 5.77 -13.50 13.69
N LYS A 102 6.35 -14.66 13.36
CA LYS A 102 7.55 -15.20 14.01
C LYS A 102 8.57 -15.55 12.93
N LEU A 103 9.80 -15.15 13.19
CA LEU A 103 10.97 -15.64 12.47
C LEU A 103 11.45 -16.93 13.14
N GLU A 104 11.81 -17.92 12.34
CA GLU A 104 12.52 -19.11 12.77
C GLU A 104 13.82 -19.22 11.97
N ASP A 105 14.96 -19.30 12.65
CA ASP A 105 16.22 -19.72 12.04
C ASP A 105 16.32 -21.25 12.06
N VAL A 106 16.93 -21.78 10.99
CA VAL A 106 17.18 -23.21 10.80
C VAL A 106 18.66 -23.42 10.54
N GLU A 107 19.30 -24.24 11.35
CA GLU A 107 20.70 -24.61 11.17
C GLU A 107 20.87 -25.78 10.18
N TYR A 108 22.06 -25.97 9.61
CA TYR A 108 22.41 -27.17 8.85
C TYR A 108 22.35 -28.47 9.68
N SER A 109 22.47 -28.33 11.02
CA SER A 109 22.29 -29.42 11.97
C SER A 109 20.83 -29.90 12.06
N GLY A 110 19.89 -29.08 11.59
CA GLY A 110 18.45 -29.26 11.75
C GLY A 110 17.88 -28.65 13.04
N ALA A 111 18.73 -28.05 13.89
CA ALA A 111 18.27 -27.23 15.00
C ALA A 111 17.45 -26.04 14.50
N ARG A 112 16.47 -25.62 15.31
CA ARG A 112 15.57 -24.53 15.00
C ARG A 112 15.37 -23.66 16.22
N GLN A 113 15.43 -22.36 16.03
CA GLN A 113 15.14 -21.39 17.07
C GLN A 113 14.08 -20.42 16.56
N GLN A 114 13.10 -20.11 17.42
CA GLN A 114 12.05 -19.14 17.12
C GLN A 114 12.33 -17.84 17.87
N HIS A 115 12.11 -16.73 17.18
CA HIS A 115 12.25 -15.39 17.73
C HIS A 115 10.92 -14.86 18.28
N GLU A 116 11.00 -13.67 18.86
CA GLU A 116 9.84 -12.97 19.42
C GLU A 116 8.77 -12.67 18.37
N VAL A 117 7.53 -12.56 18.84
CA VAL A 117 6.38 -12.23 17.99
C VAL A 117 6.39 -10.75 17.69
N ILE A 118 6.30 -10.41 16.40
CA ILE A 118 6.09 -9.03 15.95
C ILE A 118 4.69 -8.89 15.35
N ALA A 119 4.09 -7.72 15.51
CA ALA A 119 2.80 -7.40 14.91
C ALA A 119 2.99 -6.51 13.69
N GLY A 120 2.28 -6.81 12.60
CA GLY A 120 2.22 -6.00 11.40
C GLY A 120 0.77 -5.72 11.01
N GLN A 121 0.44 -4.46 10.76
CA GLN A 121 -0.88 -4.09 10.23
C GLN A 121 -0.80 -3.92 8.72
N ALA A 122 -1.70 -4.57 8.01
CA ALA A 122 -1.79 -4.44 6.57
C ALA A 122 -2.21 -3.02 6.21
N PRO A 123 -1.52 -2.36 5.25
CA PRO A 123 -1.86 -1.00 4.88
C PRO A 123 -3.30 -0.92 4.38
N ARG A 124 -3.99 0.16 4.72
CA ARG A 124 -5.34 0.48 4.24
C ARG A 124 -5.34 1.84 3.55
N ALA A 125 -6.41 2.11 2.81
CA ALA A 125 -6.58 3.40 2.16
C ALA A 125 -6.46 4.55 3.17
N GLU A 126 -5.63 5.53 2.82
CA GLU A 126 -5.37 6.70 3.65
C GLU A 126 -6.59 7.61 3.73
N GLU A 127 -7.00 7.98 4.95
CA GLU A 127 -8.21 8.77 5.16
C GLU A 127 -8.15 10.16 4.50
N TRP A 128 -6.99 10.81 4.55
CA TRP A 128 -6.79 12.11 3.91
C TRP A 128 -6.96 12.02 2.39
N ALA A 129 -6.56 10.90 1.78
CA ALA A 129 -6.68 10.70 0.34
C ALA A 129 -8.14 10.49 -0.06
N LEU A 130 -8.91 9.75 0.76
CA LEU A 130 -10.36 9.60 0.57
C LEU A 130 -11.08 10.95 0.68
N ILE A 131 -10.73 11.76 1.68
CA ILE A 131 -11.28 13.11 1.86
C ILE A 131 -10.92 13.99 0.66
N LEU A 132 -9.66 13.99 0.23
CA LEU A 132 -9.21 14.80 -0.91
C LEU A 132 -9.89 14.37 -2.21
N ALA A 133 -10.08 13.06 -2.44
CA ALA A 133 -10.83 12.56 -3.58
C ALA A 133 -12.29 13.03 -3.54
N ALA A 134 -12.96 12.96 -2.37
CA ALA A 134 -14.32 13.43 -2.20
C ALA A 134 -14.45 14.94 -2.50
N ILE A 135 -13.56 15.76 -1.94
CA ILE A 135 -13.49 17.20 -2.23
C ILE A 135 -13.29 17.44 -3.74
N SER A 136 -12.37 16.69 -4.36
CA SER A 136 -12.07 16.80 -5.79
C SER A 136 -13.30 16.49 -6.65
N PHE A 137 -14.07 15.46 -6.32
CA PHE A 137 -15.32 15.17 -7.01
C PHE A 137 -16.39 16.26 -6.82
N VAL A 138 -16.57 16.76 -5.59
CA VAL A 138 -17.55 17.81 -5.29
C VAL A 138 -17.21 19.09 -6.06
N LEU A 139 -15.95 19.53 -6.03
CA LEU A 139 -15.49 20.68 -6.79
C LEU A 139 -15.63 20.45 -8.30
N GLY A 140 -15.24 19.26 -8.79
CA GLY A 140 -15.38 18.88 -10.18
C GLY A 140 -16.81 18.99 -10.69
N ILE A 141 -17.76 18.38 -9.97
CA ILE A 141 -19.20 18.42 -10.29
C ILE A 141 -19.73 19.86 -10.26
N ALA A 142 -19.38 20.65 -9.25
CA ALA A 142 -19.84 22.04 -9.12
C ALA A 142 -19.35 22.92 -10.29
N LEU A 143 -18.10 22.76 -10.71
CA LEU A 143 -17.50 23.48 -11.83
C LEU A 143 -18.09 23.05 -13.18
N ILE A 144 -18.29 21.74 -13.39
CA ILE A 144 -18.98 21.21 -14.58
C ILE A 144 -20.39 21.79 -14.68
N ALA A 145 -21.17 21.75 -13.59
CA ALA A 145 -22.54 22.27 -13.58
C ALA A 145 -22.59 23.79 -13.84
N THR A 146 -21.66 24.55 -13.28
CA THR A 146 -21.55 26.01 -13.50
C THR A 146 -21.14 26.32 -14.94
N GLY A 147 -20.17 25.58 -15.49
CA GLY A 147 -19.75 25.69 -16.88
C GLY A 147 -20.91 25.44 -17.84
N ILE A 148 -21.67 24.36 -17.66
CA ILE A 148 -22.81 24.02 -18.52
C ILE A 148 -23.93 25.07 -18.41
N ARG A 149 -24.26 25.55 -17.20
CA ARG A 149 -25.30 26.58 -17.01
C ARG A 149 -24.99 27.87 -17.76
N SER A 150 -23.73 28.22 -17.88
CA SER A 150 -23.28 29.41 -18.62
C SER A 150 -23.32 29.28 -20.14
N TRP A 151 -23.64 28.11 -20.67
CA TRP A 151 -23.84 27.89 -22.11
C TRP A 151 -25.28 28.14 -22.56
N ARG A 152 -26.21 28.25 -21.60
CA ARG A 152 -27.60 28.66 -21.83
C ARG A 152 -27.70 30.18 -21.83
#